data_AF-A0A151J4P1-F1
#
_entry.id   AF-A0A151J4P1-F1
#
_cell.length_a   1.000
_cell.length_b   1.000
_cell.length_c   1.000
_cell.angle_alpha   90.00
_cell.angle_beta   90.00
_cell.angle_gamma   90.00
#
_symmetry.space_group_name_H-M   'P 1'
#
loop_
_entity.id
_entity.type
_entity.pdbx_description
1 polymer ?
#
loop_
_entity_poly.entity_id
_entity_poly.type
_entity_poly.pdbx_seq_one_letter_code
_entity_poly.pdbx_strand_id
1 'polypeptide(L)'
;MEIECIDTTLLARSSMAVKVVKVDSPTMFWVQLKTGSEDFQDLLEELTRRMTRKGHMLRHRSDHIVVGEVVAIRENRGWQRGIITDINGDGTVAIYLRDWGRNMERRLFEVHILEDRFCQLKWQRIPCGLAHTAPFSDSSWPRRARDLTRFLIN
;
A
#
# COMPACT_ATOMS: atom_id res chain seq x y z
N MET A 1 11.12 7.73 -10.14
CA MET A 1 11.78 6.67 -9.34
C MET A 1 10.71 5.68 -8.92
N GLU A 2 10.98 4.38 -8.95
CA GLU A 2 10.02 3.34 -8.59
C GLU A 2 10.51 2.57 -7.36
N ILE A 3 9.61 2.22 -6.46
CA ILE A 3 9.94 1.36 -5.32
C ILE A 3 9.64 -0.08 -5.68
N GLU A 4 10.60 -0.96 -5.44
CA GLU A 4 10.46 -2.38 -5.78
C GLU A 4 9.41 -3.09 -4.92
N CYS A 5 8.81 -4.13 -5.47
CA CYS A 5 8.05 -5.11 -4.68
C CYS A 5 8.98 -6.14 -4.04
N ILE A 6 8.54 -6.72 -2.92
CA ILE A 6 9.20 -7.90 -2.34
C ILE A 6 9.25 -9.00 -3.39
N ASP A 7 10.45 -9.51 -3.64
CA ASP A 7 10.66 -10.67 -4.49
C ASP A 7 10.34 -11.93 -3.69
N THR A 8 9.20 -12.55 -4.01
CA THR A 8 8.72 -13.73 -3.30
C THR A 8 9.54 -14.99 -3.59
N THR A 9 10.36 -14.99 -4.64
CA THR A 9 11.25 -16.12 -4.97
C THR A 9 12.43 -16.23 -4.02
N LEU A 10 12.77 -15.14 -3.33
CA LEU A 10 13.84 -15.07 -2.34
C LEU A 10 13.37 -15.40 -0.91
N LEU A 11 12.07 -15.65 -0.72
CA LEU A 11 11.52 -15.99 0.59
C LEU A 11 11.87 -17.43 0.97
N ALA A 12 11.97 -17.67 2.28
CA ALA A 12 12.21 -19.00 2.81
C ALA A 12 11.11 -19.97 2.34
N ARG A 13 11.51 -21.19 1.95
CA ARG A 13 10.59 -22.27 1.57
C ARG A 13 10.00 -22.96 2.81
N SER A 14 9.52 -22.17 3.76
CA SER A 14 8.95 -22.60 5.03
C SER A 14 7.75 -21.71 5.39
N SER A 15 6.98 -22.12 6.41
CA SER A 15 5.90 -21.28 6.92
C SER A 15 6.44 -19.94 7.44
N MET A 16 5.81 -18.84 7.02
CA MET A 16 6.13 -17.49 7.46
C MET A 16 4.93 -16.86 8.14
N ALA A 17 5.15 -16.17 9.26
CA ALA A 17 4.09 -15.43 9.90
C ALA A 17 3.79 -14.14 9.14
N VAL A 18 2.50 -13.89 8.89
CA VAL A 18 2.04 -12.72 8.13
C VAL A 18 0.91 -12.00 8.86
N LYS A 19 0.66 -10.77 8.45
CA LYS A 19 -0.53 -9.98 8.80
C LYS A 19 -1.35 -9.79 7.52
N VAL A 20 -2.62 -10.15 7.54
CA VAL A 20 -3.53 -9.83 6.43
C VAL A 20 -3.90 -8.35 6.51
N VAL A 21 -3.77 -7.63 5.40
CA VAL A 21 -4.05 -6.17 5.33
C VAL A 21 -5.26 -5.82 4.49
N LYS A 22 -5.62 -6.69 3.53
CA LYS A 22 -6.82 -6.53 2.71
C LYS A 22 -7.27 -7.87 2.17
N VAL A 23 -8.58 -8.10 2.17
CA VAL A 23 -9.21 -9.29 1.59
C VAL A 23 -10.24 -8.87 0.56
N ASP A 24 -9.96 -9.17 -0.71
CA ASP A 24 -10.92 -9.01 -1.80
C ASP A 24 -11.65 -10.33 -2.09
N SER A 25 -10.96 -11.47 -2.08
CA SER A 25 -11.54 -12.82 -2.25
C SER A 25 -10.59 -13.92 -1.72
N PRO A 26 -11.03 -15.20 -1.63
CA PRO A 26 -10.14 -16.32 -1.28
C PRO A 26 -8.86 -16.39 -2.11
N THR A 27 -8.91 -16.04 -3.39
CA THR A 27 -7.75 -16.10 -4.30
C THR A 27 -7.12 -14.73 -4.56
N MET A 28 -7.56 -13.69 -3.85
CA MET A 28 -7.02 -12.33 -4.00
C MET A 28 -7.13 -11.60 -2.67
N PHE A 29 -6.08 -11.69 -1.87
CA PHE A 29 -5.89 -10.92 -0.64
C PHE A 29 -4.45 -10.48 -0.56
N TRP A 30 -4.13 -9.64 0.41
CA TRP A 30 -2.80 -9.08 0.59
C TRP A 30 -2.33 -9.20 2.01
N VAL A 31 -1.04 -9.47 2.14
CA VAL A 31 -0.38 -9.67 3.42
C VAL A 31 0.89 -8.83 3.55
N GLN A 32 1.32 -8.63 4.78
CA GLN A 32 2.65 -8.11 5.14
C GLN A 32 3.39 -9.18 5.95
N LEU A 33 4.67 -9.39 5.67
CA LEU A 33 5.50 -10.31 6.44
C LEU A 33 5.76 -9.74 7.84
N LYS A 34 5.61 -10.55 8.89
CA LYS A 34 5.93 -10.10 10.26
C LYS A 34 7.43 -9.84 10.44
N THR A 35 8.30 -10.50 9.68
CA THR A 35 9.75 -10.29 9.76
C THR A 35 10.19 -8.90 9.29
N GLY A 36 9.40 -8.22 8.45
CA GLY A 36 9.69 -6.85 7.99
C GLY A 36 8.94 -5.76 8.75
N SER A 37 8.20 -6.10 9.83
CA SER A 37 7.33 -5.13 10.49
C SER A 37 8.09 -4.03 11.22
N GLU A 38 9.27 -4.35 11.78
CA GLU A 38 10.11 -3.39 12.51
C GLU A 38 10.69 -2.36 11.55
N ASP A 39 11.37 -2.80 10.48
CA ASP A 39 11.91 -1.91 9.44
C ASP A 39 10.82 -1.01 8.83
N PHE A 40 9.62 -1.56 8.60
CA PHE A 40 8.51 -0.77 8.08
C PHE A 40 7.99 0.25 9.08
N GLN A 41 7.89 -0.11 10.36
CA GLN A 41 7.49 0.81 11.41
C GLN A 41 8.50 1.96 11.54
N ASP A 42 9.79 1.65 11.56
CA ASP A 42 10.87 2.64 11.61
C ASP A 42 10.81 3.61 10.43
N LEU A 43 10.55 3.09 9.22
CA LEU A 43 10.33 3.93 8.04
C LEU A 43 9.16 4.89 8.23
N LEU A 44 8.01 4.41 8.70
CA LEU A 44 6.81 5.24 8.88
C LEU A 44 7.01 6.29 9.98
N GLU A 45 7.73 5.96 11.05
CA GLU A 45 8.07 6.88 12.13
C GLU A 45 9.03 7.98 11.67
N GLU A 46 10.10 7.64 10.95
CA GLU A 46 11.03 8.62 10.38
C GLU A 46 10.37 9.48 9.30
N LEU A 47 9.49 8.88 8.46
CA LEU A 47 8.69 9.63 7.50
C LEU A 47 7.79 10.64 8.22
N THR A 48 7.07 10.19 9.25
CA THR A 48 6.19 11.05 10.04
C THR A 48 6.96 12.19 10.69
N ARG A 49 8.14 11.91 11.27
CA ARG A 49 9.04 12.90 11.88
C ARG A 49 9.52 13.93 10.86
N ARG A 50 9.97 13.48 9.70
CA ARG A 50 10.45 14.34 8.61
C ARG A 50 9.35 15.26 8.07
N MET A 51 8.17 14.71 7.83
CA MET A 51 7.05 15.46 7.28
C MET A 51 6.45 16.44 8.31
N THR A 52 6.47 16.10 9.58
CA THR A 52 6.05 17.02 10.66
C THR A 52 6.99 18.23 10.77
N ARG A 53 8.32 18.02 10.65
CA ARG A 53 9.30 19.11 10.78
C ARG A 53 9.38 20.01 9.54
N LYS A 54 9.40 19.40 8.35
CA LYS A 54 9.74 20.10 7.08
C LYS A 54 8.86 19.67 5.91
N GLY A 55 7.65 19.16 6.16
CA GLY A 55 6.73 18.72 5.10
C GLY A 55 6.25 19.84 4.19
N HIS A 56 6.08 21.06 4.72
CA HIS A 56 5.67 22.21 3.90
C HIS A 56 6.63 22.53 2.74
N MET A 57 7.91 22.15 2.85
CA MET A 57 8.92 22.31 1.81
C MET A 57 8.81 21.26 0.70
N LEU A 58 8.05 20.18 0.93
CA LEU A 58 7.91 19.03 0.04
C LEU A 58 6.53 18.97 -0.62
N ARG A 59 5.75 20.07 -0.64
CA ARG A 59 4.46 20.06 -1.32
C ARG A 59 4.66 19.92 -2.83
N HIS A 60 3.85 19.09 -3.47
CA HIS A 60 3.82 19.05 -4.93
C HIS A 60 3.33 20.38 -5.49
N ARG A 61 3.94 20.80 -6.59
CA ARG A 61 3.38 21.85 -7.43
C ARG A 61 2.35 21.23 -8.37
N SER A 62 1.26 21.94 -8.61
CA SER A 62 0.11 21.41 -9.33
C SER A 62 0.38 21.04 -10.78
N ASP A 63 1.41 21.63 -11.38
CA ASP A 63 1.83 21.50 -12.77
C ASP A 63 2.81 20.33 -13.02
N HIS A 64 3.31 19.68 -11.98
CA HIS A 64 4.40 18.69 -12.10
C HIS A 64 4.03 17.27 -11.65
N ILE A 65 2.75 17.02 -11.31
CA ILE A 65 2.32 15.73 -10.78
C ILE A 65 1.96 14.77 -11.92
N VAL A 66 2.39 13.51 -11.82
CA VAL A 66 2.14 12.50 -12.87
C VAL A 66 1.62 11.18 -12.31
N VAL A 67 0.81 10.48 -13.09
CA VAL A 67 0.37 9.12 -12.75
C VAL A 67 1.58 8.19 -12.67
N GLY A 68 1.61 7.32 -11.67
CA GLY A 68 2.73 6.44 -11.36
C GLY A 68 3.76 7.04 -10.41
N GLU A 69 3.67 8.33 -10.09
CA GLU A 69 4.57 8.98 -9.14
C GLU A 69 4.36 8.50 -7.71
N VAL A 70 5.46 8.30 -6.99
CA VAL A 70 5.44 7.91 -5.58
C VAL A 70 5.42 9.16 -4.70
N VAL A 71 4.47 9.20 -3.77
CA VAL A 71 4.17 10.38 -2.96
C VAL A 71 3.99 10.03 -1.49
N ALA A 72 4.10 11.05 -0.63
CA ALA A 72 3.74 10.99 0.78
C ALA A 72 2.39 11.70 1.01
N ILE A 73 1.51 11.07 1.79
CA ILE A 73 0.27 11.69 2.26
C ILE A 73 0.10 11.53 3.76
N ARG A 74 -0.59 12.48 4.39
CA ARG A 74 -0.98 12.36 5.79
C ARG A 74 -2.21 11.48 5.93
N GLU A 75 -2.17 10.52 6.85
CA GLU A 75 -3.32 9.71 7.24
C GLU A 75 -3.41 9.67 8.78
N ASN A 76 -4.53 10.16 9.33
CA ASN A 76 -4.74 10.25 10.78
C ASN A 76 -3.55 10.90 11.50
N ARG A 77 -2.84 10.13 12.33
CA ARG A 77 -1.69 10.58 13.13
C ARG A 77 -0.33 10.33 12.46
N GLY A 78 -0.30 9.72 11.28
CA GLY A 78 0.93 9.32 10.60
C GLY A 78 1.01 9.80 9.16
N TRP A 79 2.18 9.54 8.56
CA TRP A 79 2.41 9.73 7.13
C TRP A 79 2.59 8.38 6.46
N GLN A 80 2.04 8.27 5.25
CA GLN A 80 2.05 7.06 4.46
C GLN A 80 2.62 7.36 3.08
N ARG A 81 3.29 6.36 2.50
CA ARG A 81 3.75 6.37 1.12
C ARG A 81 2.67 5.77 0.22
N GLY A 82 2.50 6.33 -0.96
CA GLY A 82 1.48 5.93 -1.94
C GLY A 82 1.95 6.19 -3.36
N ILE A 83 1.14 5.75 -4.32
CA ILE A 83 1.37 5.96 -5.75
C ILE A 83 0.16 6.65 -6.34
N ILE A 84 0.37 7.66 -7.15
CA ILE A 84 -0.71 8.32 -7.89
C ILE A 84 -1.23 7.37 -8.96
N THR A 85 -2.51 7.07 -8.91
CA THR A 85 -3.19 6.20 -9.87
C THR A 85 -4.02 6.99 -10.87
N ASP A 86 -4.47 8.18 -10.51
CA ASP A 86 -5.24 9.05 -11.40
C ASP A 86 -5.15 10.52 -10.98
N ILE A 87 -5.34 11.43 -11.94
CA ILE A 87 -5.38 12.89 -11.73
C ILE A 87 -6.72 13.41 -12.24
N ASN A 88 -7.55 13.89 -11.33
CA ASN A 88 -8.91 14.32 -11.63
C ASN A 88 -8.94 15.78 -12.06
N GLY A 89 -9.86 16.14 -12.97
CA GLY A 89 -10.03 17.51 -13.47
C GLY A 89 -10.54 18.52 -12.44
N ASP A 90 -10.92 18.07 -11.24
CA ASP A 90 -11.45 18.90 -10.15
C ASP A 90 -10.38 19.27 -9.09
N GLY A 91 -9.10 19.00 -9.39
CA GLY A 91 -7.96 19.27 -8.50
C GLY A 91 -7.77 18.24 -7.38
N THR A 92 -8.42 17.07 -7.49
CA THR A 92 -8.12 15.90 -6.66
C THR A 92 -7.24 14.90 -7.42
N VAL A 93 -6.59 14.01 -6.67
CA VAL A 93 -5.84 12.89 -7.24
C VAL A 93 -6.22 11.60 -6.51
N ALA A 94 -6.28 10.51 -7.27
CA ALA A 94 -6.43 9.17 -6.73
C ALA A 94 -5.04 8.61 -6.38
N ILE A 95 -4.91 8.11 -5.17
CA ILE A 95 -3.65 7.60 -4.61
C ILE A 95 -3.88 6.21 -4.07
N TYR A 96 -3.02 5.29 -4.45
CA TYR A 96 -2.98 3.96 -3.88
C TYR A 96 -1.92 3.86 -2.79
N LEU A 97 -2.37 3.67 -1.54
CA LEU A 97 -1.52 3.33 -0.41
C LEU A 97 -1.05 1.88 -0.57
N ARG A 98 -0.03 1.66 -1.41
CA ARG A 98 0.37 0.34 -1.90
C ARG A 98 0.83 -0.60 -0.78
N ASP A 99 1.42 -0.08 0.30
CA ASP A 99 1.77 -0.89 1.49
C ASP A 99 0.55 -1.46 2.22
N TRP A 100 -0.61 -0.82 2.09
CA TRP A 100 -1.85 -1.18 2.78
C TRP A 100 -2.92 -1.74 1.85
N GLY A 101 -2.79 -1.54 0.54
CA GLY A 101 -3.76 -1.94 -0.46
C GLY A 101 -5.03 -1.08 -0.51
N ARG A 102 -4.98 0.15 0.02
CA ARG A 102 -6.13 1.04 0.16
C ARG A 102 -6.08 2.17 -0.88
N ASN A 103 -7.21 2.46 -1.50
CA ASN A 103 -7.38 3.65 -2.35
C ASN A 103 -7.72 4.86 -1.49
N MET A 104 -7.13 5.99 -1.81
CA MET A 104 -7.37 7.29 -1.21
C MET A 104 -7.63 8.31 -2.31
N GLU A 105 -8.46 9.29 -2.02
CA GLU A 105 -8.59 10.50 -2.83
C GLU A 105 -8.16 11.68 -1.99
N ARG A 106 -7.34 12.57 -2.55
CA ARG A 106 -6.80 13.73 -1.84
C ARG A 106 -6.80 14.96 -2.73
N ARG A 107 -6.90 16.13 -2.12
CA ARG A 107 -6.62 17.37 -2.83
C ARG A 107 -5.14 17.42 -3.17
N LEU A 108 -4.82 17.97 -4.34
CA LEU A 108 -3.45 18.04 -4.83
C LEU A 108 -2.47 18.71 -3.84
N PHE A 109 -2.93 19.74 -3.11
CA PHE A 109 -2.11 20.43 -2.10
C PHE A 109 -1.82 19.60 -0.84
N GLU A 110 -2.51 18.47 -0.64
CA GLU A 110 -2.27 17.53 0.47
C GLU A 110 -1.22 16.47 0.10
N VAL A 111 -0.78 16.44 -1.16
CA VAL A 111 0.18 15.48 -1.69
C VAL A 111 1.58 16.06 -1.64
N HIS A 112 2.52 15.25 -1.17
CA HIS A 112 3.88 15.68 -0.92
C HIS A 112 4.88 14.77 -1.63
N ILE A 113 5.99 15.36 -2.07
CA ILE A 113 7.14 14.68 -2.64
C ILE A 113 7.68 13.71 -1.58
N LEU A 114 7.87 12.44 -1.97
CA LEU A 114 8.53 11.45 -1.15
C LEU A 114 10.04 11.50 -1.41
N GLU A 115 10.85 11.76 -0.38
CA GLU A 115 12.31 11.75 -0.52
C GLU A 115 12.85 10.33 -0.80
N ASP A 116 13.86 10.21 -1.65
CA ASP A 116 14.44 8.93 -2.11
C ASP A 116 14.87 7.97 -1.00
N ARG A 117 15.23 8.49 0.17
CA ARG A 117 15.59 7.66 1.34
C ARG A 117 14.41 6.83 1.85
N PHE A 118 13.17 7.27 1.63
CA PHE A 118 11.96 6.51 1.95
C PHE A 118 11.53 5.54 0.84
N CYS A 119 12.25 5.55 -0.29
CA CYS A 119 12.04 4.64 -1.42
C CYS A 119 12.89 3.37 -1.32
N GLN A 120 13.86 3.31 -0.40
CA GLN A 120 14.80 2.19 -0.27
C GLN A 120 14.13 0.91 0.24
N LEU A 121 13.17 1.03 1.16
CA LEU A 121 12.42 -0.12 1.62
C LEU A 121 11.38 -0.53 0.57
N LYS A 122 11.37 -1.81 0.18
CA LYS A 122 10.42 -2.38 -0.78
C LYS A 122 8.97 -2.15 -0.32
N TRP A 123 8.02 -2.19 -1.25
CA TRP A 123 6.59 -2.25 -0.90
C TRP A 123 6.34 -3.46 -0.02
N GLN A 124 5.69 -3.25 1.12
CA GLN A 124 5.53 -4.27 2.16
C GLN A 124 4.41 -5.26 1.87
N ARG A 125 3.58 -4.95 0.87
CA ARG A 125 2.38 -5.72 0.56
C ARG A 125 2.63 -6.78 -0.50
N ILE A 126 2.31 -8.02 -0.16
CA ILE A 126 2.44 -9.18 -1.05
C ILE A 126 1.03 -9.66 -1.44
N PRO A 127 0.69 -9.78 -2.74
CA PRO A 127 -0.55 -10.41 -3.18
C PRO A 127 -0.50 -11.92 -2.90
N CYS A 128 -1.62 -12.48 -2.44
CA CYS A 128 -1.75 -13.87 -2.05
C CYS A 128 -3.13 -14.43 -2.45
N GLY A 129 -3.19 -15.75 -2.54
CA GLY A 129 -4.42 -16.50 -2.77
C GLY A 129 -4.34 -17.87 -2.09
N LEU A 130 -5.47 -18.39 -1.63
CA LEU A 130 -5.55 -19.73 -1.06
C LEU A 130 -5.34 -20.75 -2.17
N ALA A 131 -4.27 -21.54 -2.04
CA ALA A 131 -3.96 -22.60 -2.99
C ALA A 131 -5.07 -23.66 -3.01
N HIS A 132 -5.26 -24.29 -4.18
CA HIS A 132 -6.21 -25.38 -4.37
C HIS A 132 -7.68 -25.00 -4.08
N THR A 133 -8.06 -23.75 -4.34
CA THR A 133 -9.44 -23.26 -4.22
C THR A 133 -9.90 -22.58 -5.50
N ALA A 134 -11.20 -22.68 -5.81
CA ALA A 134 -11.85 -22.00 -6.93
C ALA A 134 -13.34 -21.74 -6.62
N PRO A 135 -13.98 -20.73 -7.24
CA PRO A 135 -15.42 -20.55 -7.13
C PRO A 135 -16.19 -21.77 -7.68
N PHE A 136 -17.32 -22.10 -7.07
CA PHE A 136 -18.07 -23.33 -7.36
C PHE A 136 -18.84 -23.30 -8.69
N SER A 137 -19.53 -22.19 -9.01
CA SER A 137 -20.50 -22.15 -10.12
C SER A 137 -20.41 -20.92 -11.02
N ASP A 138 -19.37 -20.10 -10.86
CA ASP A 138 -19.15 -18.85 -11.61
C ASP A 138 -17.65 -18.60 -11.81
N SER A 139 -17.28 -17.61 -12.62
CA SER A 139 -15.92 -17.06 -12.66
C SER A 139 -15.58 -16.19 -11.44
N SER A 140 -16.53 -15.97 -10.51
CA SER A 140 -16.37 -15.05 -9.38
C SER A 140 -16.79 -15.67 -8.05
N TRP A 141 -16.10 -15.26 -6.98
CA TRP A 141 -16.40 -15.72 -5.62
C TRP A 141 -17.71 -15.10 -5.09
N PRO A 142 -18.67 -15.91 -4.59
CA PRO A 142 -19.89 -15.38 -4.02
C PRO A 142 -19.56 -14.54 -2.77
N ARG A 143 -20.39 -13.52 -2.49
CA ARG A 143 -20.17 -12.59 -1.36
C ARG A 143 -19.90 -13.33 -0.04
N ARG A 144 -20.68 -14.37 0.25
CA ARG A 144 -20.51 -15.21 1.44
C ARG A 144 -19.11 -15.83 1.57
N ALA A 145 -18.50 -16.27 0.46
CA ALA A 145 -17.14 -16.83 0.48
C ALA A 145 -16.09 -15.74 0.75
N ARG A 146 -16.27 -14.54 0.18
CA ARG A 146 -15.40 -13.37 0.41
C ARG A 146 -15.47 -12.93 1.87
N ASP A 147 -16.66 -12.88 2.44
CA ASP A 147 -16.89 -12.48 3.83
C ASP A 147 -16.36 -13.53 4.81
N LEU A 148 -16.59 -14.82 4.55
CA LEU A 148 -16.01 -15.91 5.33
C LEU A 148 -14.49 -15.88 5.31
N THR A 149 -13.89 -15.63 4.15
CA THR A 149 -12.43 -15.47 4.03
C THR A 149 -11.96 -14.36 4.96
N ARG A 150 -12.58 -13.18 4.86
CA ARG A 150 -12.22 -12.03 5.71
C ARG A 150 -12.35 -12.32 7.20
N PHE A 151 -13.29 -13.17 7.60
CA PHE A 151 -13.48 -13.58 8.99
C PHE A 151 -12.42 -14.59 9.46
N LEU A 152 -12.02 -15.53 8.61
CA LEU A 152 -11.13 -16.62 9.00
C LEU A 152 -9.64 -16.26 8.96
N ILE A 153 -9.24 -15.30 8.12
CA ILE A 153 -7.81 -14.99 7.89
C ILE A 153 -7.36 -13.63 8.45
N ASN A 154 -8.27 -12.80 8.97
CA ASN A 154 -7.93 -11.61 9.75
C ASN A 154 -7.91 -11.94 11.24
#